data_AF-A0A945PQX4-F1
#
_entry.id   AF-A0A945PQX4-F1
#
_cell.length_a   1.000
_cell.length_b   1.000
_cell.length_c   1.000
_cell.angle_alpha   90.00
_cell.angle_beta   90.00
_cell.angle_gamma   90.00
#
_symmetry.space_group_name_H-M   'P 1'
#
loop_
_entity.id
_entity.type
_entity.pdbx_description
1 polymer ?
#
loop_
_entity_poly.entity_id
_entity_poly.type
_entity_poly.pdbx_seq_one_letter_code
_entity_poly.pdbx_strand_id
1 'polypeptide(L)'
;MPVPTVDAASLVAVPAHSPSAAHRAEAASAANQICQQAMGGEAYLSHVLRSEFGKLGIILIPVTDMDMFKDKQRTLDAALKGVELAAQLGAKCVSFTGMIPAATDYATSIVNAVRARAAEKPELNALQLTSGHAAVVAAFALNIDRLLEFAGRSYQDERVAFVGLGSIGEGITKLMAARPAPRRIYLVDVAKKQAHLEQLKADLIGDYKIPAARIDIITVEEEQSLPAELYPKISLILSATSGPEVIDIDALAPGTLIVDDSFPLGYNTYKAVKRMQGPADIMITIAGAFQGPADFTVDHMPLEPDDADLNELRAIIPQMANPWPDCLTGCLYSAHLTPRYGLPETIGPVTASDAQRFYETLRQHDFRGTPPYFFTFGMQREDPIFSLGEPRSLQSSISHQD
;
A
#
# COMPACT_ATOMS: atom_id res chain seq x y z
N MET A 1 -16.20 29.20 -6.17
CA MET A 1 -15.65 28.32 -7.23
C MET A 1 -16.55 27.10 -7.37
N PRO A 2 -16.78 26.55 -8.58
CA PRO A 2 -17.52 25.30 -8.72
C PRO A 2 -16.82 24.17 -7.98
N VAL A 3 -17.59 23.32 -7.29
CA VAL A 3 -17.08 22.14 -6.60
C VAL A 3 -16.45 21.21 -7.66
N PRO A 4 -15.20 20.74 -7.48
CA PRO A 4 -14.57 19.86 -8.46
C PRO A 4 -15.33 18.53 -8.54
N THR A 5 -15.51 18.01 -9.74
CA THR A 5 -16.05 16.66 -9.94
C THR A 5 -14.92 15.63 -10.06
N VAL A 6 -15.13 14.43 -9.54
CA VAL A 6 -14.17 13.32 -9.62
C VAL A 6 -14.83 12.07 -10.21
N ASP A 7 -14.07 11.23 -10.91
CA ASP A 7 -14.56 9.96 -11.45
C ASP A 7 -14.40 8.83 -10.44
N ALA A 8 -13.36 8.93 -9.61
CA ALA A 8 -13.00 7.97 -8.57
C ALA A 8 -12.47 8.72 -7.35
N ALA A 9 -12.48 8.08 -6.18
CA ALA A 9 -11.91 8.66 -4.97
C ALA A 9 -11.17 7.63 -4.11
N SER A 10 -10.21 8.10 -3.33
CA SER A 10 -9.45 7.29 -2.38
C SER A 10 -9.50 7.94 -1.01
N LEU A 11 -9.91 7.17 0.00
CA LEU A 11 -9.94 7.63 1.39
C LEU A 11 -8.61 7.36 2.06
N VAL A 12 -8.04 8.39 2.68
CA VAL A 12 -6.74 8.39 3.35
C VAL A 12 -6.94 8.85 4.79
N ALA A 13 -6.45 8.08 5.76
CA ALA A 13 -6.41 8.50 7.16
C ALA A 13 -5.31 9.56 7.36
N VAL A 14 -5.47 10.44 8.35
CA VAL A 14 -4.44 11.43 8.68
C VAL A 14 -3.22 10.69 9.24
N PRO A 15 -2.02 10.82 8.63
CA PRO A 15 -0.83 10.14 9.12
C PRO A 15 -0.39 10.74 10.46
N ALA A 16 -0.22 9.88 11.46
CA ALA A 16 0.27 10.22 12.79
C ALA A 16 1.61 9.52 13.12
N HIS A 17 2.15 8.75 12.17
CA HIS A 17 3.38 7.99 12.39
C HIS A 17 4.63 8.90 12.40
N SER A 18 5.46 8.75 13.44
CA SER A 18 6.82 9.28 13.47
C SER A 18 7.83 8.14 13.60
N PRO A 19 8.90 8.10 12.78
CA PRO A 19 9.97 7.11 12.93
C PRO A 19 10.78 7.32 14.20
N SER A 20 10.78 8.54 14.75
CA SER A 20 11.42 8.84 16.04
C SER A 20 10.50 8.45 17.18
N ALA A 21 10.94 7.49 18.00
CA ALA A 21 10.22 7.10 19.22
C ALA A 21 9.94 8.29 20.15
N ALA A 22 10.86 9.26 20.21
CA ALA A 22 10.72 10.44 21.04
C ALA A 22 9.62 11.40 20.56
N HIS A 23 9.29 11.40 19.26
CA HIS A 23 8.33 12.33 18.66
C HIS A 23 6.98 11.69 18.33
N ARG A 24 6.79 10.38 18.58
CA ARG A 24 5.52 9.68 18.29
C ARG A 24 4.31 10.29 18.98
N ALA A 25 4.45 10.68 20.25
CA ALA A 25 3.35 11.26 21.01
C ALA A 25 2.95 12.65 20.48
N GLU A 26 3.94 13.46 20.10
CA GLU A 26 3.74 14.78 19.51
C GLU A 26 3.09 14.68 18.12
N ALA A 27 3.61 13.82 17.24
CA ALA A 27 3.04 13.59 15.92
C ALA A 27 1.58 13.09 16.00
N ALA A 28 1.29 12.18 16.93
CA ALA A 28 -0.08 11.71 17.15
C ALA A 28 -1.01 12.81 17.70
N SER A 29 -0.49 13.72 18.53
CA SER A 29 -1.25 14.87 19.03
C SER A 29 -1.56 15.86 17.90
N ALA A 30 -0.57 16.22 17.08
CA ALA A 30 -0.74 17.13 15.94
C ALA A 30 -1.74 16.57 14.92
N ALA A 31 -1.62 15.29 14.53
CA ALA A 31 -2.55 14.62 13.63
C ALA A 31 -3.99 14.60 14.17
N ASN A 32 -4.17 14.44 15.49
CA ASN A 32 -5.49 14.53 16.11
C ASN A 32 -6.05 15.96 16.10
N GLN A 33 -5.19 16.97 16.29
CA GLN A 33 -5.59 18.38 16.18
C GLN A 33 -6.05 18.70 14.75
N ILE A 34 -5.33 18.25 13.73
CA ILE A 34 -5.75 18.36 12.33
C ILE A 34 -7.16 17.76 12.15
N CYS A 35 -7.39 16.53 12.64
CA CYS A 35 -8.71 15.87 12.50
C CYS A 35 -9.85 16.67 13.16
N GLN A 36 -9.62 17.24 14.35
CA GLN A 36 -10.67 17.88 15.15
C GLN A 36 -10.87 19.36 14.82
N GLN A 37 -9.79 20.09 14.60
CA GLN A 37 -9.79 21.55 14.43
C GLN A 37 -9.78 21.91 12.95
N ALA A 38 -8.71 21.56 12.23
CA ALA A 38 -8.52 21.94 10.83
C ALA A 38 -9.60 21.33 9.91
N MET A 39 -9.92 20.06 10.12
CA MET A 39 -10.95 19.34 9.37
C MET A 39 -12.35 19.47 10.01
N GLY A 40 -12.46 20.03 11.22
CA GLY A 40 -13.74 20.14 11.94
C GLY A 40 -14.43 18.81 12.20
N GLY A 41 -13.70 17.70 12.21
CA GLY A 41 -14.26 16.35 12.30
C GLY A 41 -14.97 15.88 11.03
N GLU A 42 -14.83 16.57 9.90
CA GLU A 42 -15.41 16.22 8.60
C GLU A 42 -14.38 15.65 7.63
N ALA A 43 -14.84 15.01 6.56
CA ALA A 43 -13.96 14.57 5.48
C ALA A 43 -13.52 15.78 4.62
N TYR A 44 -12.29 15.73 4.12
CA TYR A 44 -11.68 16.85 3.40
C TYR A 44 -11.07 16.39 2.07
N LEU A 45 -11.52 16.99 0.96
CA LEU A 45 -10.87 16.78 -0.34
C LEU A 45 -9.49 17.44 -0.31
N SER A 46 -8.43 16.66 -0.42
CA SER A 46 -7.06 17.15 -0.36
C SER A 46 -6.54 17.58 -1.73
N HIS A 47 -6.70 16.69 -2.72
CA HIS A 47 -6.21 16.87 -4.09
C HIS A 47 -7.15 16.19 -5.07
N VAL A 48 -7.16 16.68 -6.31
CA VAL A 48 -7.67 15.96 -7.47
C VAL A 48 -6.50 15.74 -8.42
N LEU A 49 -6.17 14.47 -8.66
CA LEU A 49 -5.22 14.07 -9.69
C LEU A 49 -5.97 13.76 -10.98
N ARG A 50 -5.40 14.12 -12.13
CA ARG A 50 -5.95 13.81 -13.45
C ARG A 50 -4.96 12.97 -14.24
N SER A 51 -5.48 11.96 -14.93
CA SER A 51 -4.77 11.21 -15.97
C SER A 51 -5.76 10.76 -17.06
N GLU A 52 -5.32 9.89 -17.98
CA GLU A 52 -6.22 9.29 -18.98
C GLU A 52 -7.31 8.41 -18.35
N PHE A 53 -7.13 7.98 -17.09
CA PHE A 53 -8.12 7.19 -16.35
C PHE A 53 -9.26 8.04 -15.78
N GLY A 54 -9.15 9.37 -15.87
CA GLY A 54 -10.10 10.33 -15.33
C GLY A 54 -9.53 11.11 -14.15
N LYS A 55 -10.42 11.63 -13.31
CA LYS A 55 -10.08 12.41 -12.12
C LYS A 55 -10.17 11.56 -10.84
N LEU A 56 -9.08 11.51 -10.08
CA LEU A 56 -8.99 10.86 -8.77
C LEU A 56 -9.05 11.89 -7.65
N GLY A 57 -10.07 11.85 -6.80
CA GLY A 57 -10.11 12.62 -5.56
C GLY A 57 -9.35 11.91 -4.43
N ILE A 58 -8.37 12.56 -3.82
CA ILE A 58 -7.75 12.10 -2.57
C ILE A 58 -8.49 12.77 -1.41
N ILE A 59 -9.18 11.99 -0.58
CA ILE A 59 -10.02 12.48 0.51
C ILE A 59 -9.41 12.06 1.84
N LEU A 60 -9.09 13.03 2.68
CA LEU A 60 -8.71 12.81 4.07
C LEU A 60 -9.96 12.53 4.91
N ILE A 61 -9.91 11.48 5.73
CA ILE A 61 -10.96 11.17 6.71
C ILE A 61 -10.51 11.56 8.12
N PRO A 62 -11.43 12.00 9.01
CA PRO A 62 -11.11 12.61 10.33
C PRO A 62 -10.72 11.57 11.41
N VAL A 63 -9.81 10.66 11.06
CA VAL A 63 -9.21 9.67 11.95
C VAL A 63 -7.73 9.51 11.60
N THR A 64 -6.91 9.26 12.60
CA THR A 64 -5.48 9.02 12.41
C THR A 64 -5.20 7.56 12.11
N ASP A 65 -4.09 7.29 11.42
CA ASP A 65 -3.61 5.93 11.17
C ASP A 65 -3.28 5.13 12.44
N MET A 66 -2.94 5.81 13.53
CA MET A 66 -2.66 5.22 14.84
C MET A 66 -3.90 4.99 15.71
N ASP A 67 -4.95 5.80 15.55
CA ASP A 67 -6.16 5.69 16.38
C ASP A 67 -7.25 4.82 15.78
N MET A 68 -7.15 4.48 14.49
CA MET A 68 -8.21 3.75 13.79
C MET A 68 -8.52 2.36 14.38
N PHE A 69 -7.54 1.74 15.08
CA PHE A 69 -7.71 0.46 15.77
C PHE A 69 -8.22 0.59 17.20
N LYS A 70 -8.19 1.79 17.79
CA LYS A 70 -8.62 2.04 19.17
C LYS A 70 -10.13 2.18 19.28
N ASP A 71 -10.76 2.76 18.26
CA ASP A 71 -12.21 2.96 18.20
C ASP A 71 -12.72 2.65 16.79
N LYS A 72 -13.22 1.42 16.62
CA LYS A 72 -13.77 0.96 15.33
C LYS A 72 -14.97 1.79 14.87
N GLN A 73 -15.81 2.27 15.79
CA GLN A 73 -17.00 3.03 15.43
C GLN A 73 -16.61 4.42 14.91
N ARG A 74 -15.66 5.09 15.57
CA ARG A 74 -15.11 6.37 15.09
C ARG A 74 -14.48 6.22 13.70
N THR A 75 -13.73 5.14 13.45
CA THR A 75 -13.15 4.86 12.12
C THR A 75 -14.23 4.65 11.07
N LEU A 76 -15.28 3.90 11.41
CA LEU A 76 -16.41 3.66 10.51
C LEU A 76 -17.13 4.97 10.17
N ASP A 77 -17.42 5.81 11.17
CA ASP A 77 -18.09 7.09 10.97
C ASP A 77 -17.24 8.04 10.11
N ALA A 78 -15.93 8.08 10.35
CA ALA A 78 -14.98 8.86 9.53
C ALA A 78 -14.95 8.37 8.07
N ALA A 79 -14.90 7.06 7.86
CA ALA A 79 -14.93 6.47 6.52
C ALA A 79 -16.27 6.77 5.80
N LEU A 80 -17.40 6.69 6.50
CA LEU A 80 -18.72 7.05 5.95
C LEU A 80 -18.77 8.50 5.47
N LYS A 81 -18.24 9.45 6.26
CA LYS A 81 -18.14 10.86 5.84
C LYS A 81 -17.33 11.00 4.55
N GLY A 82 -16.22 10.26 4.44
CA GLY A 82 -15.40 10.22 3.23
C GLY A 82 -16.14 9.66 2.01
N VAL A 83 -16.86 8.56 2.18
CA VAL A 83 -17.68 7.94 1.12
C VAL A 83 -18.78 8.90 0.65
N GLU A 84 -19.45 9.57 1.57
CA GLU A 84 -20.51 10.53 1.24
C GLU A 84 -19.96 11.74 0.49
N LEU A 85 -18.82 12.28 0.93
CA LEU A 85 -18.14 13.35 0.20
C LEU A 85 -17.73 12.87 -1.22
N ALA A 86 -17.17 11.68 -1.35
CA ALA A 86 -16.81 11.11 -2.65
C ALA A 86 -18.03 11.01 -3.58
N ALA A 87 -19.17 10.53 -3.08
CA ALA A 87 -20.41 10.43 -3.84
C ALA A 87 -20.94 11.82 -4.27
N GLN A 88 -20.89 12.81 -3.37
CA GLN A 88 -21.25 14.20 -3.68
C GLN A 88 -20.37 14.83 -4.77
N LEU A 89 -19.09 14.45 -4.81
CA LEU A 89 -18.15 14.87 -5.84
C LEU A 89 -18.30 14.09 -7.16
N GLY A 90 -19.19 13.08 -7.22
CA GLY A 90 -19.51 12.31 -8.42
C GLY A 90 -18.69 11.03 -8.61
N ALA A 91 -17.92 10.59 -7.60
CA ALA A 91 -17.13 9.37 -7.68
C ALA A 91 -18.02 8.16 -7.99
N LYS A 92 -17.53 7.27 -8.86
CA LYS A 92 -18.18 5.99 -9.19
C LYS A 92 -17.62 4.82 -8.40
N CYS A 93 -16.40 4.97 -7.90
CA CYS A 93 -15.70 3.98 -7.10
C CYS A 93 -14.90 4.67 -6.00
N VAL A 94 -14.93 4.10 -4.79
CA VAL A 94 -14.14 4.55 -3.64
C VAL A 94 -13.21 3.44 -3.18
N SER A 95 -11.92 3.74 -3.10
CA SER A 95 -10.92 2.86 -2.50
C SER A 95 -10.60 3.26 -1.07
N PHE A 96 -10.45 2.29 -0.17
CA PHE A 96 -10.02 2.50 1.21
C PHE A 96 -8.53 2.19 1.35
N THR A 97 -7.70 3.18 1.66
CA THR A 97 -6.24 3.03 1.57
C THR A 97 -5.59 2.82 2.93
N GLY A 98 -4.32 2.43 2.92
CA GLY A 98 -3.54 2.21 4.14
C GLY A 98 -4.20 1.19 5.05
N MET A 99 -4.29 1.49 6.34
CA MET A 99 -4.82 0.56 7.34
C MET A 99 -6.34 0.60 7.50
N ILE A 100 -7.07 1.45 6.76
CA ILE A 100 -8.53 1.59 6.87
C ILE A 100 -9.25 0.25 6.65
N PRO A 101 -8.92 -0.56 5.61
CA PRO A 101 -9.54 -1.87 5.44
C PRO A 101 -9.35 -2.75 6.67
N ALA A 102 -8.12 -2.86 7.19
CA ALA A 102 -7.80 -3.72 8.33
C ALA A 102 -8.55 -3.29 9.60
N ALA A 103 -8.69 -1.98 9.85
CA ALA A 103 -9.43 -1.44 10.99
C ALA A 103 -10.95 -1.66 10.89
N THR A 104 -11.48 -1.96 9.70
CA THR A 104 -12.91 -2.07 9.40
C THR A 104 -13.30 -3.45 8.88
N ASP A 105 -12.62 -4.49 9.39
CA ASP A 105 -12.88 -5.90 9.08
C ASP A 105 -12.76 -6.17 7.56
N TYR A 106 -11.65 -5.69 6.99
CA TYR A 106 -11.33 -5.71 5.57
C TYR A 106 -12.40 -4.99 4.72
N ALA A 107 -12.76 -3.78 5.15
CA ALA A 107 -13.78 -2.90 4.56
C ALA A 107 -15.22 -3.43 4.61
N THR A 108 -15.47 -4.63 5.12
CA THR A 108 -16.82 -5.22 5.24
C THR A 108 -17.74 -4.32 6.07
N SER A 109 -17.23 -3.79 7.18
CA SER A 109 -18.00 -2.92 8.08
C SER A 109 -18.39 -1.60 7.41
N ILE A 110 -17.51 -1.04 6.56
CA ILE A 110 -17.80 0.16 5.76
C ILE A 110 -18.89 -0.15 4.74
N VAL A 111 -18.74 -1.22 3.95
CA VAL A 111 -19.72 -1.60 2.93
C VAL A 111 -21.10 -1.76 3.54
N ASN A 112 -21.22 -2.52 4.64
CA ASN A 112 -22.50 -2.72 5.31
C ASN A 112 -23.14 -1.40 5.74
N ALA A 113 -22.35 -0.48 6.30
CA ALA A 113 -22.84 0.82 6.75
C ALA A 113 -23.26 1.73 5.57
N VAL A 114 -22.51 1.73 4.47
CA VAL A 114 -22.87 2.47 3.25
C VAL A 114 -24.17 1.94 2.66
N ARG A 115 -24.34 0.61 2.58
CA ARG A 115 -25.57 -0.01 2.07
C ARG A 115 -26.77 0.27 2.97
N ALA A 116 -26.58 0.33 4.29
CA ALA A 116 -27.63 0.74 5.22
C ALA A 116 -28.05 2.21 5.00
N ARG A 117 -27.09 3.13 4.80
CA ARG A 117 -27.38 4.54 4.51
C ARG A 117 -28.00 4.80 3.14
N ALA A 118 -27.82 3.89 2.18
CA ALA A 118 -28.31 4.07 0.83
C ALA A 118 -29.85 4.09 0.73
N ALA A 119 -30.58 3.70 1.78
CA ALA A 119 -32.02 3.92 1.90
C ALA A 119 -32.39 5.41 1.98
N GLU A 120 -31.54 6.24 2.59
CA GLU A 120 -31.73 7.68 2.76
C GLU A 120 -30.98 8.48 1.67
N LYS A 121 -29.88 7.93 1.15
CA LYS A 121 -29.00 8.53 0.13
C LYS A 121 -28.82 7.59 -1.07
N PRO A 122 -29.78 7.58 -2.03
CA PRO A 122 -29.78 6.63 -3.14
C PRO A 122 -28.52 6.64 -4.01
N GLU A 123 -27.81 7.76 -4.07
CA GLU A 123 -26.53 7.90 -4.78
C GLU A 123 -25.46 6.92 -4.29
N LEU A 124 -25.55 6.44 -3.04
CA LEU A 124 -24.61 5.47 -2.47
C LEU A 124 -24.83 4.04 -2.99
N ASN A 125 -25.99 3.73 -3.58
CA ASN A 125 -26.27 2.38 -4.09
C ASN A 125 -25.45 2.03 -5.33
N ALA A 126 -25.21 3.02 -6.19
CA ALA A 126 -24.47 2.81 -7.44
C ALA A 126 -22.94 2.83 -7.23
N LEU A 127 -22.48 3.18 -6.03
CA LEU A 127 -21.08 3.36 -5.73
C LEU A 127 -20.37 2.02 -5.49
N GLN A 128 -19.31 1.80 -6.27
CA GLN A 128 -18.41 0.68 -6.06
C GLN A 128 -17.45 0.96 -4.90
N LEU A 129 -17.17 -0.05 -4.10
CA LEU A 129 -16.34 0.06 -2.90
C LEU A 129 -15.25 -1.01 -2.91
N THR A 130 -14.01 -0.63 -2.63
CA THR A 130 -12.90 -1.59 -2.64
C THR A 130 -11.83 -1.23 -1.61
N SER A 131 -11.20 -2.24 -1.00
CA SER A 131 -9.96 -2.03 -0.24
C SER A 131 -8.74 -1.80 -1.15
N GLY A 132 -8.85 -2.16 -2.44
CA GLY A 132 -7.73 -2.13 -3.37
C GLY A 132 -6.63 -3.16 -3.08
N HIS A 133 -6.80 -4.05 -2.10
CA HIS A 133 -5.78 -5.02 -1.73
C HIS A 133 -5.41 -6.00 -2.85
N ALA A 134 -6.34 -6.39 -3.74
CA ALA A 134 -5.99 -7.22 -4.90
C ALA A 134 -5.07 -6.48 -5.89
N ALA A 135 -5.29 -5.17 -6.06
CA ALA A 135 -4.39 -4.32 -6.85
C ALA A 135 -3.02 -4.17 -6.20
N VAL A 136 -2.95 -4.11 -4.85
CA VAL A 136 -1.68 -4.12 -4.11
C VAL A 136 -0.94 -5.44 -4.28
N VAL A 137 -1.62 -6.59 -4.17
CA VAL A 137 -0.99 -7.90 -4.43
C VAL A 137 -0.47 -8.00 -5.87
N ALA A 138 -1.22 -7.48 -6.84
CA ALA A 138 -0.78 -7.44 -8.23
C ALA A 138 0.42 -6.49 -8.43
N ALA A 139 0.42 -5.32 -7.78
CA ALA A 139 1.56 -4.41 -7.72
C ALA A 139 2.81 -5.09 -7.17
N PHE A 140 2.65 -5.83 -6.07
CA PHE A 140 3.70 -6.61 -5.43
C PHE A 140 4.33 -7.57 -6.46
N ALA A 141 3.52 -8.33 -7.19
CA ALA A 141 4.01 -9.24 -8.22
C ALA A 141 4.74 -8.51 -9.37
N LEU A 142 4.24 -7.36 -9.82
CA LEU A 142 4.91 -6.52 -10.83
C LEU A 142 6.27 -6.00 -10.32
N ASN A 143 6.37 -5.63 -9.05
CA ASN A 143 7.62 -5.17 -8.43
C ASN A 143 8.62 -6.29 -8.23
N ILE A 144 8.16 -7.51 -7.94
CA ILE A 144 9.04 -8.69 -7.94
C ILE A 144 9.63 -8.91 -9.33
N ASP A 145 8.79 -8.85 -10.38
CA ASP A 145 9.25 -9.01 -11.77
C ASP A 145 10.28 -7.94 -12.13
N ARG A 146 9.99 -6.67 -11.78
CA ARG A 146 10.87 -5.55 -12.08
C ARG A 146 12.18 -5.62 -11.30
N LEU A 147 12.15 -5.95 -10.01
CA LEU A 147 13.34 -6.08 -9.18
C LEU A 147 14.26 -7.21 -9.66
N LEU A 148 13.67 -8.36 -10.05
CA LEU A 148 14.41 -9.48 -10.62
C LEU A 148 15.04 -9.12 -11.97
N GLU A 149 14.32 -8.38 -12.82
CA GLU A 149 14.84 -7.86 -14.09
C GLU A 149 16.06 -6.95 -13.87
N PHE A 150 15.96 -5.98 -12.94
CA PHE A 150 17.07 -5.11 -12.56
C PHE A 150 18.28 -5.90 -12.07
N ALA A 151 18.06 -6.99 -11.35
CA ALA A 151 19.11 -7.85 -10.83
C ALA A 151 19.61 -8.90 -11.84
N GLY A 152 19.02 -9.00 -13.04
CA GLY A 152 19.33 -10.03 -14.03
C GLY A 152 19.06 -11.46 -13.54
N ARG A 153 18.05 -11.64 -12.69
CA ARG A 153 17.74 -12.90 -11.98
C ARG A 153 16.36 -13.43 -12.36
N SER A 154 16.12 -14.70 -12.07
CA SER A 154 14.85 -15.38 -12.34
C SER A 154 14.26 -15.93 -11.06
N TYR A 155 12.94 -15.82 -10.89
CA TYR A 155 12.24 -16.24 -9.68
C TYR A 155 12.48 -17.71 -9.31
N GLN A 156 12.54 -18.62 -10.29
CA GLN A 156 12.76 -20.05 -10.04
C GLN A 156 14.14 -20.37 -9.44
N ASP A 157 15.12 -19.47 -9.57
CA ASP A 157 16.47 -19.64 -9.04
C ASP A 157 16.60 -19.13 -7.60
N GLU A 158 15.55 -18.52 -7.07
CA GLU A 158 15.56 -17.88 -5.76
C GLU A 158 15.32 -18.85 -4.60
N ARG A 159 15.76 -18.43 -3.41
CA ARG A 159 15.37 -18.96 -2.11
C ARG A 159 14.57 -17.86 -1.44
N VAL A 160 13.25 -18.03 -1.41
CA VAL A 160 12.30 -16.94 -1.15
C VAL A 160 11.75 -17.05 0.26
N ALA A 161 11.81 -15.98 1.03
CA ALA A 161 11.08 -15.85 2.28
C ALA A 161 9.85 -14.98 2.09
N PHE A 162 8.67 -15.52 2.41
CA PHE A 162 7.45 -14.75 2.57
C PHE A 162 7.29 -14.42 4.05
N VAL A 163 7.31 -13.13 4.39
CA VAL A 163 7.34 -12.64 5.78
C VAL A 163 6.07 -11.85 6.07
N GLY A 164 5.30 -12.29 7.06
CA GLY A 164 3.98 -11.72 7.36
C GLY A 164 2.91 -12.27 6.42
N LEU A 165 2.24 -13.33 6.83
CA LEU A 165 1.26 -14.08 6.05
C LEU A 165 -0.15 -13.69 6.50
N GLY A 166 -0.44 -12.39 6.41
CA GLY A 166 -1.80 -11.85 6.46
C GLY A 166 -2.45 -11.86 5.08
N SER A 167 -3.52 -11.07 4.90
CA SER A 167 -4.25 -11.03 3.62
C SER A 167 -3.36 -10.72 2.40
N ILE A 168 -2.45 -9.74 2.49
CA ILE A 168 -1.56 -9.39 1.37
C ILE A 168 -0.47 -10.46 1.20
N GLY A 169 0.21 -10.84 2.29
CA GLY A 169 1.29 -11.83 2.28
C GLY A 169 0.86 -13.20 1.76
N GLU A 170 -0.31 -13.68 2.19
CA GLU A 170 -0.90 -14.91 1.64
C GLU A 170 -1.28 -14.72 0.16
N GLY A 171 -1.92 -13.60 -0.19
CA GLY A 171 -2.29 -13.27 -1.56
C GLY A 171 -1.10 -13.30 -2.52
N ILE A 172 0.03 -12.67 -2.16
CA ILE A 172 1.24 -12.69 -2.97
C ILE A 172 1.89 -14.08 -2.98
N THR A 173 1.86 -14.81 -1.86
CA THR A 173 2.36 -16.19 -1.80
C THR A 173 1.63 -17.08 -2.81
N LYS A 174 0.30 -17.04 -2.81
CA LYS A 174 -0.56 -17.80 -3.73
C LYS A 174 -0.41 -17.33 -5.18
N LEU A 175 -0.32 -16.02 -5.43
CA LEU A 175 -0.11 -15.48 -6.77
C LEU A 175 1.24 -15.94 -7.36
N MET A 176 2.32 -15.91 -6.58
CA MET A 176 3.63 -16.35 -7.04
C MET A 176 3.74 -17.88 -7.16
N ALA A 177 2.97 -18.63 -6.38
CA ALA A 177 2.92 -20.09 -6.44
C ALA A 177 2.36 -20.63 -7.76
N ALA A 178 1.61 -19.82 -8.53
CA ALA A 178 1.14 -20.17 -9.88
C ALA A 178 2.26 -20.18 -10.94
N ARG A 179 3.48 -19.77 -10.58
CA ARG A 179 4.66 -19.68 -11.45
C ARG A 179 5.61 -20.86 -11.21
N PRO A 180 6.64 -21.08 -12.06
CA PRO A 180 7.69 -22.05 -11.77
C PRO A 180 8.29 -21.81 -10.38
N ALA A 181 8.18 -22.83 -9.53
CA ALA A 181 8.51 -22.70 -8.11
C ALA A 181 10.00 -22.35 -7.90
N PRO A 182 10.30 -21.51 -6.88
CA PRO A 182 11.68 -21.20 -6.50
C PRO A 182 12.39 -22.45 -5.95
N ARG A 183 13.70 -22.34 -5.74
CA ARG A 183 14.53 -23.42 -5.17
C ARG A 183 14.09 -23.77 -3.74
N ARG A 184 13.67 -22.77 -2.96
CA ARG A 184 13.16 -22.92 -1.60
C ARG A 184 12.14 -21.81 -1.29
N ILE A 185 11.15 -22.15 -0.47
CA ILE A 185 10.15 -21.25 0.10
C ILE A 185 10.25 -21.35 1.62
N TYR A 186 10.34 -20.20 2.27
CA TYR A 186 10.21 -20.04 3.71
C TYR A 186 8.92 -19.26 3.99
N LEU A 187 7.97 -19.88 4.68
CA LEU A 187 6.76 -19.22 5.15
C LEU A 187 7.05 -18.73 6.57
N VAL A 188 7.10 -17.42 6.76
CA VAL A 188 7.52 -16.79 8.02
C VAL A 188 6.41 -15.94 8.60
N ASP A 189 6.00 -16.26 9.83
CA ASP A 189 5.07 -15.44 10.60
C ASP A 189 5.23 -15.72 12.09
N VAL A 190 4.44 -15.07 12.93
CA VAL A 190 4.47 -15.25 14.38
C VAL A 190 3.94 -16.62 14.81
N ALA A 191 4.44 -17.15 15.93
CA ALA A 191 4.10 -18.49 16.44
C ALA A 191 2.58 -18.76 16.56
N LYS A 192 1.79 -17.75 16.92
CA LYS A 192 0.31 -17.87 17.02
C LYS A 192 -0.38 -18.23 15.70
N LYS A 193 0.29 -18.04 14.56
CA LYS A 193 -0.20 -18.39 13.23
C LYS A 193 0.29 -19.74 12.72
N GLN A 194 0.94 -20.58 13.54
CA GLN A 194 1.45 -21.89 13.12
C GLN A 194 0.41 -22.72 12.34
N ALA A 195 -0.82 -22.85 12.85
CA ALA A 195 -1.86 -23.63 12.19
C ALA A 195 -2.22 -23.07 10.80
N HIS A 196 -2.21 -21.75 10.65
CA HIS A 196 -2.44 -21.09 9.37
C HIS A 196 -1.29 -21.34 8.38
N LEU A 197 -0.04 -21.30 8.86
CA LEU A 197 1.15 -21.59 8.04
C LEU A 197 1.15 -23.04 7.53
N GLU A 198 0.76 -24.00 8.38
CA GLU A 198 0.62 -25.41 7.97
C GLU A 198 -0.49 -25.60 6.93
N GLN A 199 -1.62 -24.89 7.09
CA GLN A 199 -2.68 -24.91 6.08
C GLN A 199 -2.20 -24.32 4.76
N LEU A 200 -1.54 -23.15 4.77
CA LEU A 200 -1.01 -22.56 3.56
C LEU A 200 0.03 -23.47 2.88
N LYS A 201 0.91 -24.11 3.65
CA LYS A 201 1.85 -25.11 3.13
C LYS A 201 1.10 -26.27 2.45
N ALA A 202 0.02 -26.76 3.06
CA ALA A 202 -0.81 -27.80 2.47
C ALA A 202 -1.45 -27.33 1.15
N ASP A 203 -1.97 -26.11 1.09
CA ASP A 203 -2.51 -25.50 -0.13
C ASP A 203 -1.42 -25.40 -1.22
N LEU A 204 -0.21 -24.95 -0.89
CA LEU A 204 0.91 -24.85 -1.84
C LEU A 204 1.32 -26.22 -2.42
N ILE A 205 1.25 -27.28 -1.62
CA ILE A 205 1.53 -28.65 -2.08
C ILE A 205 0.37 -29.18 -2.92
N GLY A 206 -0.86 -28.99 -2.43
CA GLY A 206 -2.08 -29.54 -3.00
C GLY A 206 -2.47 -28.86 -4.31
N ASP A 207 -2.61 -27.54 -4.29
CA ASP A 207 -3.19 -26.76 -5.39
C ASP A 207 -2.11 -26.35 -6.40
N TYR A 208 -0.93 -25.98 -5.90
CA TYR A 208 0.17 -25.46 -6.73
C TYR A 208 1.27 -26.48 -7.02
N LYS A 209 1.13 -27.71 -6.50
CA LYS A 209 2.04 -28.85 -6.74
C LYS A 209 3.50 -28.57 -6.39
N ILE A 210 3.75 -27.67 -5.44
CA ILE A 210 5.09 -27.37 -4.96
C ILE A 210 5.57 -28.55 -4.09
N PRO A 211 6.76 -29.13 -4.34
CA PRO A 211 7.26 -30.23 -3.52
C PRO A 211 7.39 -29.83 -2.05
N ALA A 212 6.87 -30.65 -1.14
CA ALA A 212 6.91 -30.39 0.30
C ALA A 212 8.33 -30.12 0.84
N ALA A 213 9.33 -30.81 0.29
CA ALA A 213 10.75 -30.63 0.62
C ALA A 213 11.32 -29.26 0.22
N ARG A 214 10.57 -28.44 -0.53
CA ARG A 214 10.93 -27.06 -0.87
C ARG A 214 10.28 -26.02 0.03
N ILE A 215 9.36 -26.39 0.93
CA ILE A 215 8.65 -25.43 1.80
C ILE A 215 9.02 -25.67 3.27
N ASP A 216 9.61 -24.65 3.90
CA ASP A 216 9.84 -24.61 5.35
C ASP A 216 8.89 -23.60 6.00
N ILE A 217 8.45 -23.91 7.22
CA ILE A 217 7.72 -22.97 8.08
C ILE A 217 8.68 -22.49 9.15
N ILE A 218 8.77 -21.18 9.32
CA ILE A 218 9.59 -20.53 10.33
C ILE A 218 8.66 -19.67 11.18
N THR A 219 8.66 -19.88 12.48
CA THR A 219 7.95 -19.01 13.42
C THR A 219 8.90 -18.10 14.14
N VAL A 220 8.50 -16.84 14.29
CA VAL A 220 9.20 -15.84 15.11
C VAL A 220 8.36 -15.42 16.30
N GLU A 221 9.01 -14.92 17.34
CA GLU A 221 8.30 -14.21 18.42
C GLU A 221 7.82 -12.85 17.92
N GLU A 222 6.79 -12.32 18.56
CA GLU A 222 6.33 -10.95 18.26
C GLU A 222 7.46 -9.94 18.51
N GLU A 223 7.53 -8.91 17.65
CA GLU A 223 8.52 -7.83 17.76
C GLU A 223 10.00 -8.25 17.58
N GLN A 224 10.24 -9.50 17.17
CA GLN A 224 11.58 -9.98 16.83
C GLN A 224 11.83 -9.96 15.33
N SER A 225 13.10 -9.78 14.97
CA SER A 225 13.55 -9.90 13.59
C SER A 225 13.63 -11.37 13.14
N LEU A 226 13.84 -11.57 11.83
CA LEU A 226 14.08 -12.91 11.30
C LEU A 226 15.27 -13.60 12.01
N PRO A 227 15.21 -14.92 12.23
CA PRO A 227 16.30 -15.65 12.89
C PRO A 227 17.62 -15.51 12.12
N ALA A 228 18.72 -15.32 12.85
CA ALA A 228 20.04 -15.05 12.26
C ALA A 228 20.49 -16.12 11.25
N GLU A 229 20.15 -17.38 11.52
CA GLU A 229 20.46 -18.54 10.68
C GLU A 229 19.69 -18.59 9.36
N LEU A 230 18.66 -17.75 9.20
CA LEU A 230 17.83 -17.69 8.01
C LEU A 230 18.42 -16.76 6.93
N TYR A 231 19.01 -15.64 7.32
CA TYR A 231 19.61 -14.67 6.40
C TYR A 231 20.57 -15.26 5.35
N PRO A 232 21.56 -16.12 5.69
CA PRO A 232 22.45 -16.68 4.66
C PRO A 232 21.76 -17.66 3.69
N LYS A 233 20.53 -18.11 4.02
CA LYS A 233 19.75 -19.05 3.23
C LYS A 233 18.80 -18.35 2.25
N ILE A 234 18.47 -17.08 2.48
CA ILE A 234 17.52 -16.33 1.66
C ILE A 234 18.28 -15.55 0.58
N SER A 235 17.65 -15.39 -0.58
CA SER A 235 18.12 -14.51 -1.65
C SER A 235 17.08 -13.49 -2.12
N LEU A 236 15.81 -13.70 -1.75
CA LEU A 236 14.69 -12.79 -1.98
C LEU A 236 13.75 -12.79 -0.77
N ILE A 237 13.45 -11.62 -0.21
CA ILE A 237 12.48 -11.43 0.87
C ILE A 237 11.26 -10.70 0.31
N LEU A 238 10.08 -11.27 0.53
CA LEU A 238 8.78 -10.69 0.18
C LEU A 238 8.02 -10.46 1.49
N SER A 239 7.90 -9.21 1.90
CA SER A 239 7.43 -8.85 3.24
C SER A 239 6.12 -8.07 3.19
N ALA A 240 5.17 -8.43 4.06
CA ALA A 240 3.88 -7.78 4.24
C ALA A 240 3.45 -7.89 5.71
N THR A 241 4.16 -7.20 6.60
CA THR A 241 3.95 -7.25 8.05
C THR A 241 3.45 -5.92 8.61
N SER A 242 2.82 -5.97 9.78
CA SER A 242 2.46 -4.79 10.58
C SER A 242 3.46 -4.52 11.72
N GLY A 243 4.46 -5.38 11.89
CA GLY A 243 5.54 -5.21 12.87
C GLY A 243 6.68 -4.35 12.31
N PRO A 244 7.24 -3.40 13.09
CA PRO A 244 8.38 -2.61 12.65
C PRO A 244 9.67 -3.45 12.66
N GLU A 245 10.61 -3.13 11.76
CA GLU A 245 12.00 -3.63 11.75
C GLU A 245 12.17 -5.16 11.88
N VAL A 246 11.25 -5.94 11.30
CA VAL A 246 11.31 -7.43 11.25
C VAL A 246 12.52 -7.94 10.43
N ILE A 247 13.07 -7.12 9.53
CA ILE A 247 14.24 -7.46 8.71
C ILE A 247 15.44 -6.63 9.16
N ASP A 248 16.47 -7.32 9.67
CA ASP A 248 17.75 -6.70 10.01
C ASP A 248 18.63 -6.56 8.75
N ILE A 249 18.75 -5.32 8.29
CA ILE A 249 19.52 -4.97 7.09
C ILE A 249 21.01 -5.37 7.21
N ASP A 250 21.59 -5.30 8.41
CA ASP A 250 23.02 -5.59 8.58
C ASP A 250 23.32 -7.09 8.50
N ALA A 251 22.31 -7.94 8.73
CA ALA A 251 22.42 -9.40 8.67
C ALA A 251 22.23 -9.96 7.25
N LEU A 252 21.77 -9.15 6.30
CA LEU A 252 21.52 -9.58 4.92
C LEU A 252 22.82 -9.99 4.21
N ALA A 253 22.76 -11.11 3.48
CA ALA A 253 23.85 -11.49 2.59
C ALA A 253 23.93 -10.52 1.40
N PRO A 254 25.14 -10.21 0.89
CA PRO A 254 25.30 -9.54 -0.39
C PRO A 254 24.53 -10.26 -1.50
N GLY A 255 23.87 -9.48 -2.34
CA GLY A 255 22.94 -9.92 -3.38
C GLY A 255 21.50 -10.09 -2.91
N THR A 256 21.15 -9.83 -1.64
CA THR A 256 19.76 -10.02 -1.19
C THR A 256 18.82 -8.97 -1.82
N LEU A 257 17.68 -9.46 -2.32
CA LEU A 257 16.60 -8.63 -2.86
C LEU A 257 15.45 -8.55 -1.85
N ILE A 258 14.79 -7.39 -1.74
CA ILE A 258 13.64 -7.18 -0.86
C ILE A 258 12.53 -6.44 -1.61
N VAL A 259 11.31 -6.96 -1.48
CA VAL A 259 10.07 -6.26 -1.87
C VAL A 259 9.18 -6.20 -0.64
N ASP A 260 8.84 -5.01 -0.16
CA ASP A 260 8.16 -4.79 1.13
C ASP A 260 6.85 -4.01 0.99
N ASP A 261 5.76 -4.54 1.53
CA ASP A 261 4.43 -3.90 1.65
C ASP A 261 4.09 -3.54 3.11
N SER A 262 5.09 -3.51 3.99
CA SER A 262 4.85 -3.33 5.42
C SER A 262 4.53 -1.87 5.74
N PHE A 263 3.60 -1.68 6.67
CA PHE A 263 3.30 -0.36 7.23
C PHE A 263 3.20 -0.46 8.76
N PRO A 264 4.17 0.09 9.52
CA PRO A 264 5.40 0.75 9.06
C PRO A 264 6.35 -0.20 8.30
N LEU A 265 7.36 0.35 7.60
CA LEU A 265 8.32 -0.44 6.82
C LEU A 265 8.99 -1.52 7.68
N GLY A 266 9.20 -2.69 7.10
CA GLY A 266 9.70 -3.87 7.80
C GLY A 266 11.19 -3.82 8.15
N TYR A 267 11.88 -2.70 7.92
CA TYR A 267 13.32 -2.56 8.05
C TYR A 267 13.75 -1.13 8.36
N ASN A 268 14.97 -0.99 8.87
CA ASN A 268 15.58 0.31 9.12
C ASN A 268 16.04 0.97 7.80
N THR A 269 15.39 2.07 7.41
CA THR A 269 15.65 2.77 6.14
C THR A 269 17.04 3.41 6.07
N TYR A 270 17.62 3.84 7.19
CA TYR A 270 18.99 4.39 7.23
C TYR A 270 20.03 3.33 6.85
N LYS A 271 19.93 2.15 7.47
CA LYS A 271 20.80 1.02 7.15
C LYS A 271 20.63 0.60 5.68
N ALA A 272 19.39 0.56 5.19
CA ALA A 272 19.07 0.23 3.80
C ALA A 272 19.75 1.18 2.81
N VAL A 273 19.60 2.50 2.98
CA VAL A 273 20.28 3.50 2.14
C VAL A 273 21.79 3.28 2.13
N LYS A 274 22.40 3.12 3.31
CA LYS A 274 23.86 2.93 3.42
C LYS A 274 24.34 1.72 2.62
N ARG A 275 23.57 0.64 2.64
CA ARG A 275 23.87 -0.61 1.93
C ARG A 275 23.62 -0.50 0.42
N MET A 276 22.55 0.19 0.00
CA MET A 276 22.22 0.38 -1.41
C MET A 276 23.09 1.42 -2.13
N GLN A 277 23.61 2.43 -1.42
CA GLN A 277 24.51 3.44 -2.02
C GLN A 277 26.00 3.10 -1.88
N GLY A 278 26.43 2.64 -0.71
CA GLY A 278 27.85 2.44 -0.42
C GLY A 278 28.38 1.19 -1.11
N PRO A 279 28.16 0.00 -0.52
CA PRO A 279 28.54 -1.26 -1.16
C PRO A 279 27.69 -1.63 -2.39
N ALA A 280 26.47 -1.08 -2.49
CA ALA A 280 25.50 -1.34 -3.55
C ALA A 280 25.24 -2.83 -3.80
N ASP A 281 25.13 -3.61 -2.73
CA ASP A 281 25.07 -5.07 -2.78
C ASP A 281 23.72 -5.65 -2.37
N ILE A 282 22.77 -4.85 -1.92
CA ILE A 282 21.38 -5.28 -1.75
C ILE A 282 20.48 -4.40 -2.60
N MET A 283 19.27 -4.87 -2.89
CA MET A 283 18.28 -4.08 -3.61
C MET A 283 16.92 -4.19 -2.94
N ILE A 284 16.29 -3.05 -2.68
CA ILE A 284 15.02 -2.96 -1.97
C ILE A 284 14.06 -2.10 -2.79
N THR A 285 12.80 -2.54 -2.87
CA THR A 285 11.71 -1.73 -3.36
C THR A 285 10.47 -1.91 -2.48
N ILE A 286 9.61 -0.90 -2.42
CA ILE A 286 8.27 -1.11 -1.88
C ILE A 286 7.40 -1.88 -2.88
N ALA A 287 6.44 -2.64 -2.37
CA ALA A 287 5.59 -3.53 -3.13
C ALA A 287 4.38 -2.82 -3.76
N GLY A 288 3.83 -1.84 -3.03
CA GLY A 288 2.45 -1.41 -3.21
C GLY A 288 2.20 -0.42 -4.33
N ALA A 289 3.20 0.01 -5.12
CA ALA A 289 3.03 0.98 -6.21
C ALA A 289 3.52 0.45 -7.56
N PHE A 290 2.98 0.98 -8.65
CA PHE A 290 3.38 0.56 -9.99
C PHE A 290 3.23 1.71 -11.00
N GLN A 291 3.98 1.62 -12.08
CA GLN A 291 3.92 2.56 -13.19
C GLN A 291 2.78 2.17 -14.15
N GLY A 292 2.05 3.18 -14.60
CA GLY A 292 1.03 3.09 -15.62
C GLY A 292 1.46 3.76 -16.93
N PRO A 293 0.65 3.60 -17.99
CA PRO A 293 0.96 4.14 -19.32
C PRO A 293 0.82 5.67 -19.45
N ALA A 294 0.31 6.36 -18.43
CA ALA A 294 0.08 7.80 -18.47
C ALA A 294 0.48 8.49 -17.17
N ASP A 295 0.96 9.72 -17.32
CA ASP A 295 1.27 10.62 -16.22
C ASP A 295 -0.01 11.11 -15.53
N PHE A 296 0.12 11.38 -14.23
CA PHE A 296 -0.81 12.15 -13.43
C PHE A 296 -0.35 13.60 -13.34
N THR A 297 -1.31 14.52 -13.31
CA THR A 297 -1.08 15.92 -12.95
C THR A 297 -2.03 16.35 -11.84
N VAL A 298 -1.63 17.36 -11.07
CA VAL A 298 -2.55 17.99 -10.11
C VAL A 298 -3.54 18.86 -10.89
N ASP A 299 -4.81 18.45 -10.89
CA ASP A 299 -5.93 19.13 -11.56
C ASP A 299 -6.55 20.20 -10.67
N HIS A 300 -6.73 19.85 -9.41
CA HIS A 300 -7.33 20.74 -8.43
C HIS A 300 -6.71 20.51 -7.06
N MET A 301 -6.43 21.61 -6.39
CA MET A 301 -6.08 21.66 -4.98
C MET A 301 -7.03 22.69 -4.35
N PRO A 302 -7.86 22.32 -3.37
CA PRO A 302 -8.73 23.29 -2.71
C PRO A 302 -7.92 24.45 -2.12
N LEU A 303 -8.56 25.60 -1.92
CA LEU A 303 -7.90 26.75 -1.30
C LEU A 303 -7.22 26.33 0.01
N GLU A 304 -6.04 26.88 0.23
CA GLU A 304 -5.28 26.64 1.45
C GLU A 304 -6.14 26.97 2.68
N PRO A 305 -6.44 25.99 3.55
CA PRO A 305 -7.04 26.29 4.84
C PRO A 305 -6.09 27.18 5.64
N ASP A 306 -6.66 27.99 6.53
CA ASP A 306 -5.91 28.82 7.49
C ASP A 306 -5.38 27.95 8.65
N ASP A 307 -4.65 26.89 8.30
CA ASP A 307 -4.07 25.91 9.22
C ASP A 307 -2.75 25.40 8.63
N ALA A 308 -1.64 25.74 9.30
CA ALA A 308 -0.30 25.44 8.80
C ALA A 308 0.00 23.93 8.77
N ASP A 309 -0.48 23.18 9.77
CA ASP A 309 -0.21 21.75 9.91
C ASP A 309 -0.96 20.95 8.84
N LEU A 310 -2.21 21.32 8.54
CA LEU A 310 -2.96 20.74 7.43
C LEU A 310 -2.33 21.08 6.07
N ASN A 311 -1.79 22.28 5.89
CA ASN A 311 -1.07 22.65 4.66
C ASN A 311 0.23 21.86 4.49
N GLU A 312 1.00 21.67 5.56
CA GLU A 312 2.20 20.82 5.54
C GLU A 312 1.83 19.38 5.17
N LEU A 313 0.81 18.81 5.82
CA LEU A 313 0.31 17.49 5.48
C LEU A 313 -0.08 17.36 4.00
N ARG A 314 -0.78 18.35 3.47
CA ARG A 314 -1.21 18.36 2.05
C ARG A 314 -0.02 18.38 1.10
N ALA A 315 1.06 19.08 1.42
CA ALA A 315 2.26 19.10 0.57
C ALA A 315 2.93 17.72 0.44
N ILE A 316 2.79 16.85 1.45
CA ILE A 316 3.46 15.55 1.50
C ILE A 316 2.62 14.44 0.86
N ILE A 317 1.29 14.50 0.96
CA ILE A 317 0.37 13.45 0.48
C ILE A 317 0.60 13.04 -0.99
N PRO A 318 0.71 13.96 -1.97
CA PRO A 318 0.96 13.59 -3.35
C PRO A 318 2.27 12.82 -3.52
N GLN A 319 3.31 13.17 -2.75
CA GLN A 319 4.62 12.53 -2.82
C GLN A 319 4.57 11.10 -2.28
N MET A 320 3.73 10.84 -1.26
CA MET A 320 3.50 9.49 -0.74
C MET A 320 2.67 8.64 -1.69
N ALA A 321 1.70 9.27 -2.36
CA ALA A 321 0.79 8.61 -3.28
C ALA A 321 1.42 8.30 -4.65
N ASN A 322 2.32 9.18 -5.12
CA ASN A 322 2.83 9.27 -6.48
C ASN A 322 4.34 9.65 -6.44
N PRO A 323 5.25 8.66 -6.38
CA PRO A 323 6.70 8.92 -6.36
C PRO A 323 7.26 9.34 -7.73
N TRP A 324 6.54 9.07 -8.82
CA TRP A 324 6.81 9.52 -10.19
C TRP A 324 5.50 9.82 -10.89
N PRO A 325 5.46 10.74 -11.88
CA PRO A 325 4.22 11.18 -12.50
C PRO A 325 3.38 10.03 -13.06
N ASP A 326 4.01 8.97 -13.58
CA ASP A 326 3.38 7.77 -14.12
C ASP A 326 3.06 6.69 -13.07
N CYS A 327 3.24 6.95 -11.78
CA CYS A 327 3.15 5.98 -10.70
C CYS A 327 2.07 6.34 -9.67
N LEU A 328 1.32 5.34 -9.20
CA LEU A 328 0.50 5.44 -8.00
C LEU A 328 0.56 4.13 -7.22
N THR A 329 0.19 4.21 -5.94
CA THR A 329 -0.06 3.00 -5.15
C THR A 329 -1.29 2.24 -5.68
N GLY A 330 -1.25 0.91 -5.58
CA GLY A 330 -2.30 0.03 -6.08
C GLY A 330 -3.64 0.25 -5.39
N CYS A 331 -3.63 0.62 -4.11
CA CYS A 331 -4.85 0.98 -3.40
C CYS A 331 -5.51 2.24 -4.01
N LEU A 332 -4.75 3.26 -4.41
CA LEU A 332 -5.27 4.43 -5.10
C LEU A 332 -5.73 4.10 -6.53
N TYR A 333 -4.89 3.40 -7.30
CA TYR A 333 -5.23 2.98 -8.65
C TYR A 333 -6.52 2.16 -8.71
N SER A 334 -6.76 1.32 -7.69
CA SER A 334 -7.91 0.42 -7.67
C SER A 334 -9.25 1.13 -7.86
N ALA A 335 -9.37 2.40 -7.42
CA ALA A 335 -10.57 3.21 -7.61
C ALA A 335 -10.86 3.48 -9.10
N HIS A 336 -9.82 3.66 -9.93
CA HIS A 336 -9.97 3.77 -11.39
C HIS A 336 -10.06 2.40 -12.07
N LEU A 337 -9.18 1.48 -11.71
CA LEU A 337 -9.03 0.21 -12.42
C LEU A 337 -10.26 -0.69 -12.29
N THR A 338 -10.90 -0.68 -11.12
CA THR A 338 -12.10 -1.51 -10.84
C THR A 338 -13.22 -1.25 -11.85
N PRO A 339 -13.76 -0.02 -11.98
CA PRO A 339 -14.78 0.28 -12.97
C PRO A 339 -14.24 0.21 -14.41
N ARG A 340 -13.01 0.68 -14.66
CA ARG A 340 -12.45 0.82 -16.02
C ARG A 340 -12.33 -0.52 -16.74
N TYR A 341 -11.90 -1.56 -16.02
CA TYR A 341 -11.62 -2.89 -16.57
C TYR A 341 -12.59 -3.97 -16.05
N GLY A 342 -13.62 -3.60 -15.30
CA GLY A 342 -14.60 -4.53 -14.74
C GLY A 342 -13.96 -5.53 -13.77
N LEU A 343 -12.96 -5.09 -13.01
CA LEU A 343 -12.27 -5.90 -12.01
C LEU A 343 -13.15 -6.02 -10.74
N PRO A 344 -12.99 -7.09 -9.94
CA PRO A 344 -13.80 -7.29 -8.75
C PRO A 344 -13.47 -6.25 -7.68
N GLU A 345 -14.50 -5.84 -6.93
CA GLU A 345 -14.33 -5.15 -5.66
C GLU A 345 -13.59 -6.07 -4.69
N THR A 346 -12.55 -5.55 -4.03
CA THR A 346 -11.85 -6.33 -3.00
C THR A 346 -12.42 -5.97 -1.63
N ILE A 347 -13.36 -6.79 -1.15
CA ILE A 347 -13.91 -6.71 0.21
C ILE A 347 -13.60 -8.04 0.92
N GLY A 348 -13.15 -7.98 2.16
CA GLY A 348 -12.61 -9.15 2.84
C GLY A 348 -11.14 -9.42 2.48
N PRO A 349 -10.59 -10.57 2.93
CA PRO A 349 -9.26 -11.02 2.53
C PRO A 349 -9.14 -11.22 1.01
N VAL A 350 -7.96 -10.94 0.47
CA VAL A 350 -7.67 -11.10 -0.97
C VAL A 350 -7.71 -12.57 -1.36
N THR A 351 -8.41 -12.88 -2.45
CA THR A 351 -8.37 -14.21 -3.05
C THR A 351 -7.28 -14.31 -4.12
N ALA A 352 -6.73 -15.51 -4.32
CA ALA A 352 -5.76 -15.75 -5.39
C ALA A 352 -6.33 -15.45 -6.78
N SER A 353 -7.62 -15.72 -7.02
CA SER A 353 -8.29 -15.42 -8.28
C SER A 353 -8.41 -13.91 -8.54
N ASP A 354 -8.73 -13.11 -7.54
CA ASP A 354 -8.83 -11.66 -7.71
C ASP A 354 -7.45 -11.06 -7.98
N ALA A 355 -6.44 -11.47 -7.21
CA ALA A 355 -5.06 -11.05 -7.40
C ALA A 355 -4.54 -11.41 -8.81
N GLN A 356 -4.80 -12.64 -9.28
CA GLN A 356 -4.43 -13.08 -10.62
C GLN A 356 -5.10 -12.22 -11.70
N ARG A 357 -6.42 -11.97 -11.57
CA ARG A 357 -7.18 -11.17 -12.54
C ARG A 357 -6.66 -9.73 -12.62
N PHE A 358 -6.33 -9.12 -11.48
CA PHE A 358 -5.67 -7.82 -11.45
C PHE A 358 -4.30 -7.86 -12.14
N TYR A 359 -3.45 -8.82 -11.78
CA TYR A 359 -2.09 -8.93 -12.33
C TYR A 359 -2.09 -9.12 -13.86
N GLU A 360 -2.94 -10.00 -14.39
CA GLU A 360 -3.08 -10.21 -15.83
C GLU A 360 -3.58 -8.96 -16.56
N THR A 361 -4.60 -8.31 -16.00
CA THR A 361 -5.18 -7.09 -16.58
C THR A 361 -4.15 -5.96 -16.61
N LEU A 362 -3.42 -5.75 -15.52
CA LEU A 362 -2.35 -4.75 -15.45
C LEU A 362 -1.28 -5.01 -16.53
N ARG A 363 -0.84 -6.26 -16.69
CA ARG A 363 0.14 -6.61 -17.73
C ARG A 363 -0.38 -6.42 -19.16
N GLN A 364 -1.66 -6.70 -19.40
CA GLN A 364 -2.29 -6.50 -20.71
C GLN A 364 -2.42 -5.01 -21.09
N HIS A 365 -2.41 -4.12 -20.10
CA HIS A 365 -2.55 -2.67 -20.28
C HIS A 365 -1.26 -1.90 -19.97
N ASP A 366 -0.11 -2.54 -20.20
CA ASP A 366 1.23 -1.93 -20.12
C ASP A 366 1.63 -1.35 -18.75
N PHE A 367 0.98 -1.76 -17.67
CA PHE A 367 1.44 -1.43 -16.32
C PHE A 367 2.67 -2.27 -15.93
N ARG A 368 3.58 -1.67 -15.15
CA ARG A 368 4.88 -2.25 -14.81
C ARG A 368 5.26 -1.95 -13.36
N GLY A 369 6.10 -2.78 -12.75
CA GLY A 369 6.69 -2.47 -11.45
C GLY A 369 7.55 -1.21 -11.53
N THR A 370 7.76 -0.55 -10.41
CA THR A 370 8.60 0.65 -10.32
C THR A 370 10.08 0.30 -10.34
N PRO A 371 10.96 1.26 -10.66
CA PRO A 371 12.37 1.17 -10.27
C PRO A 371 12.51 0.94 -8.75
N PRO A 372 13.60 0.34 -8.27
CA PRO A 372 13.77 0.10 -6.84
C PRO A 372 13.78 1.40 -6.04
N TYR A 373 12.83 1.53 -5.12
CA TYR A 373 12.69 2.71 -4.27
C TYR A 373 12.00 2.41 -2.94
N PHE A 374 12.18 3.29 -1.97
CA PHE A 374 11.42 3.26 -0.73
C PHE A 374 11.38 4.65 -0.08
N PHE A 375 10.43 4.84 0.81
CA PHE A 375 10.27 6.09 1.53
C PHE A 375 11.29 6.23 2.67
N THR A 376 11.79 7.44 2.88
CA THR A 376 12.79 7.78 3.92
C THR A 376 12.25 8.78 4.94
N PHE A 377 10.93 8.81 5.18
CA PHE A 377 10.27 9.75 6.08
C PHE A 377 10.99 9.86 7.44
N GLY A 378 11.08 11.10 7.95
CA GLY A 378 11.62 11.45 9.27
C GLY A 378 13.11 11.20 9.48
N MET A 379 13.86 10.95 8.41
CA MET A 379 15.29 11.26 8.40
C MET A 379 15.45 12.78 8.20
N GLN A 380 16.48 13.41 8.76
CA GLN A 380 16.88 14.80 8.44
C GLN A 380 17.42 14.90 6.99
N ARG A 381 16.72 14.28 6.03
CA ARG A 381 17.02 14.32 4.60
C ARG A 381 15.93 15.16 3.95
N GLU A 382 16.35 16.03 3.03
CA GLU A 382 15.45 16.85 2.23
C GLU A 382 14.59 15.98 1.29
N ASP A 383 15.09 14.81 0.86
CA ASP A 383 14.37 13.89 -0.02
C ASP A 383 13.56 12.84 0.75
N PRO A 384 12.23 12.77 0.56
CA PRO A 384 11.35 11.80 1.22
C PRO A 384 11.40 10.40 0.58
N ILE A 385 12.09 10.26 -0.55
CA ILE A 385 12.20 9.03 -1.33
C ILE A 385 13.66 8.74 -1.62
N PHE A 386 14.08 7.51 -1.35
CA PHE A 386 15.30 6.94 -1.93
C PHE A 386 14.94 6.09 -3.14
N SER A 387 15.65 6.26 -4.25
CA SER A 387 15.42 5.51 -5.48
C SER A 387 16.71 5.28 -6.26
N LEU A 388 16.81 4.14 -6.96
CA LEU A 388 17.86 3.87 -7.94
C LEU A 388 17.57 4.42 -9.35
N GLY A 389 16.40 5.02 -9.56
CA GLY A 389 16.07 5.88 -10.71
C GLY A 389 15.80 7.33 -10.28
N GLU A 390 16.04 8.31 -11.14
CA GLU A 390 15.77 9.72 -10.80
C GLU A 390 14.27 9.96 -10.53
N PRO A 391 13.87 10.40 -9.32
CA PRO A 391 12.51 10.87 -9.05
C PRO A 391 12.19 12.07 -9.94
N ARG A 392 10.95 12.15 -10.44
CA ARG A 392 10.44 13.34 -11.14
C ARG A 392 9.21 13.84 -10.39
N SER A 393 9.15 15.14 -10.13
CA SER A 393 8.00 15.73 -9.45
C SER A 393 6.77 15.76 -10.36
N LEU A 394 5.58 15.64 -9.74
CA LEU A 394 4.31 15.91 -10.41
C LEU A 394 4.30 17.34 -10.94
N GLN A 395 3.90 17.50 -12.21
CA GLN A 395 3.68 18.82 -12.79
C GLN A 395 2.30 19.35 -12.37
N SER A 396 2.25 20.63 -12.00
CA SER A 396 0.99 21.33 -11.77
C SER A 396 0.40 21.74 -13.13
N SER A 397 -0.85 21.35 -13.39
CA SER A 397 -1.63 21.87 -14.52
C SER A 397 -2.48 23.09 -14.15
N ILE A 398 -2.31 23.63 -12.93
CA ILE A 398 -3.06 24.79 -12.44
C ILE A 398 -2.59 26.02 -13.22
N SER A 399 -3.36 26.42 -14.23
CA SER A 399 -3.22 27.76 -14.80
C SER A 399 -3.70 28.76 -13.75
N HIS A 400 -2.81 29.60 -13.24
CA HIS A 400 -3.22 30.84 -12.58
C HIS A 400 -3.95 31.69 -13.62
N GLN A 401 -5.27 31.55 -13.69
CA GLN A 401 -6.13 32.59 -14.24
C GLN A 401 -6.58 33.42 -13.06
N ASP A 402 -6.12 34.67 -13.05
CA ASP A 402 -6.36 35.72 -12.05
C ASP A 402 -7.85 35.94 -11.73
#